data_AF-A0A0U1HS35-F1
#
_entry.id   AF-A0A0U1HS35-F1
#
_cell.length_a   1.000
_cell.length_b   1.000
_cell.length_c   1.000
_cell.angle_alpha   90.00
_cell.angle_beta   90.00
_cell.angle_gamma   90.00
#
_symmetry.space_group_name_H-M   'P 1'
#
loop_
_entity.id
_entity.type
_entity.pdbx_description
1 polymer ?
#
loop_
_entity_poly.entity_id
_entity_poly.type
_entity_poly.pdbx_seq_one_letter_code
_entity_poly.pdbx_strand_id
1 'polypeptide(L)'
;MALVNQLARNPTLDLEWEVCERFAGSRAWISQQVLTKQPPGSIILMDRWYPSDAAFRRMVPFAEILQLNIERNVRMPDLHVGVVTAPDISWARAAARPRGLSSTVIHKLEEHIACTQAFEREIANHGWILCRNEGTLEDATMQVISEIYSALGCPIGIGFAGSNYGNLLHHSLT
;
A
#
# COMPACT_ATOMS: atom_id res chain seq x y z
N MET A 1 14.56 -12.27 8.61
CA MET A 1 13.78 -12.57 9.85
C MET A 1 14.60 -12.44 11.13
N ALA A 2 15.84 -12.93 11.20
CA ALA A 2 16.65 -12.87 12.45
C ALA A 2 16.78 -11.45 13.04
N LEU A 3 17.15 -10.45 12.23
CA LEU A 3 17.27 -9.06 12.71
C LEU A 3 15.94 -8.45 13.18
N VAL A 4 14.85 -8.66 12.45
CA VAL A 4 13.52 -8.15 12.84
C VAL A 4 13.09 -8.77 14.17
N ASN A 5 13.35 -10.06 14.36
CA ASN A 5 13.07 -10.76 15.62
C ASN A 5 13.99 -10.28 16.76
N GLN A 6 15.23 -9.90 16.46
CA GLN A 6 16.13 -9.31 17.44
C GLN A 6 15.67 -7.90 17.84
N LEU A 7 15.27 -7.09 16.86
CA LEU A 7 14.71 -5.74 17.08
C LEU A 7 13.47 -5.79 17.96
N ALA A 8 12.57 -6.75 17.71
CA ALA A 8 11.37 -6.93 18.52
C ALA A 8 11.67 -7.29 19.99
N ARG A 9 12.83 -7.92 20.28
CA ARG A 9 13.22 -8.32 21.65
C ARG A 9 14.06 -7.27 22.36
N ASN A 10 14.91 -6.55 21.63
CA ASN A 10 15.82 -5.55 22.17
C ASN A 10 15.88 -4.34 21.22
N PRO A 11 14.89 -3.45 21.26
CA PRO A 11 14.80 -2.33 20.34
C PRO A 11 15.90 -1.30 20.62
N THR A 12 16.75 -1.05 19.63
CA THR A 12 17.73 0.05 19.63
C THR A 12 17.69 0.79 18.30
N LEU A 13 18.09 2.06 18.30
CA LEU A 13 18.14 2.87 17.09
C LEU A 13 19.06 2.22 16.04
N ASP A 14 20.26 1.80 16.44
CA ASP A 14 21.24 1.18 15.54
C ASP A 14 20.68 -0.09 14.89
N LEU A 15 19.98 -0.93 15.65
CA LEU A 15 19.40 -2.16 15.12
C LEU A 15 18.20 -1.89 14.21
N GLU A 16 17.40 -0.86 14.50
CA GLU A 16 16.30 -0.45 13.62
C GLU A 16 16.84 0.15 12.31
N TRP A 17 17.92 0.94 12.39
CA TRP A 17 18.64 1.45 11.22
C TRP A 17 19.19 0.32 10.36
N GLU A 18 19.87 -0.68 10.97
CA GLU A 18 20.38 -1.84 10.23
C GLU A 18 19.26 -2.61 9.51
N VAL A 19 18.09 -2.76 10.14
CA VAL A 19 16.91 -3.36 9.50
C VAL A 19 16.47 -2.52 8.29
N CYS A 20 16.41 -1.19 8.42
CA CYS A 20 16.06 -0.28 7.33
C CYS A 20 17.03 -0.40 6.16
N GLU A 21 18.35 -0.46 6.42
CA GLU A 21 19.38 -0.64 5.40
C GLU A 21 19.23 -1.97 4.64
N ARG A 22 19.00 -3.07 5.35
CA ARG A 22 18.80 -4.38 4.71
C ARG A 22 17.54 -4.42 3.86
N PHE A 23 16.46 -3.76 4.30
CA PHE A 23 15.24 -3.65 3.51
C PHE A 23 15.44 -2.77 2.29
N ALA A 24 16.09 -1.61 2.41
CA ALA A 24 16.41 -0.75 1.27
C ALA A 24 17.28 -1.50 0.24
N GLY A 25 18.30 -2.24 0.69
CA GLY A 25 19.12 -3.09 -0.18
C GLY A 25 18.33 -4.19 -0.90
N SER A 26 17.39 -4.84 -0.19
CA SER A 26 16.52 -5.87 -0.78
C SER A 26 15.59 -5.27 -1.84
N ARG A 27 15.00 -4.10 -1.59
CA ARG A 27 14.14 -3.40 -2.55
C ARG A 27 14.92 -2.89 -3.75
N ALA A 28 16.17 -2.44 -3.56
CA ALA A 28 17.06 -2.05 -4.66
C ALA A 28 17.35 -3.25 -5.57
N TRP A 29 17.62 -4.42 -4.96
CA TRP A 29 17.77 -5.66 -5.71
C TRP A 29 16.49 -6.03 -6.49
N ILE A 30 15.32 -5.97 -5.86
CA ILE A 30 14.02 -6.21 -6.55
C ILE A 30 13.86 -5.23 -7.72
N SER A 31 14.18 -3.96 -7.51
CA SER A 31 14.07 -2.90 -8.52
C SER A 31 14.93 -3.19 -9.75
N GLN A 32 16.14 -3.73 -9.54
CA GLN A 32 17.10 -4.01 -10.61
C GLN A 32 16.91 -5.39 -11.25
N GLN A 33 16.49 -6.39 -10.49
CA GLN A 33 16.54 -7.80 -10.89
C GLN A 33 15.17 -8.44 -11.16
N VAL A 34 14.09 -7.86 -10.63
CA VAL A 34 12.73 -8.40 -10.75
C VAL A 34 11.86 -7.47 -11.58
N LEU A 35 11.81 -6.17 -11.25
CA LEU A 35 10.93 -5.22 -11.95
C LEU A 35 11.34 -5.01 -13.41
N THR A 36 12.62 -5.12 -13.73
CA THR A 36 13.17 -5.00 -15.09
C THR A 36 12.84 -6.18 -16.00
N LYS A 37 12.40 -7.32 -15.44
CA LYS A 37 12.07 -8.54 -16.20
C LYS A 37 10.59 -8.67 -16.52
N GLN A 38 9.76 -7.73 -16.06
CA GLN A 38 8.34 -7.76 -16.37
C GLN A 38 8.12 -7.40 -17.85
N PRO A 39 7.15 -8.03 -18.53
CA PRO A 39 6.83 -7.69 -19.91
C PRO A 39 6.50 -6.20 -20.06
N PRO A 40 6.93 -5.55 -21.16
CA PRO A 40 6.53 -4.17 -21.45
C PRO A 40 5.01 -4.00 -21.40
N GLY A 41 4.54 -2.90 -20.80
CA GLY A 41 3.12 -2.60 -20.66
C GLY A 41 2.41 -3.33 -19.50
N SER A 42 3.13 -4.12 -18.69
CA SER A 42 2.55 -4.74 -17.50
C SER A 42 2.28 -3.71 -16.40
N ILE A 43 1.14 -3.83 -15.72
CA ILE A 43 0.87 -3.15 -14.45
C ILE A 43 1.36 -4.06 -13.32
N ILE A 44 2.20 -3.52 -12.45
CA ILE A 44 2.74 -4.25 -11.29
C ILE A 44 2.03 -3.75 -10.05
N LEU A 45 1.24 -4.63 -9.42
CA LEU A 45 0.60 -4.35 -8.14
C LEU A 45 1.46 -4.91 -7.01
N MET A 46 1.80 -4.06 -6.04
CA MET A 46 2.65 -4.41 -4.90
C MET A 46 1.87 -4.22 -3.59
N ASP A 47 1.58 -5.32 -2.90
CA ASP A 47 1.07 -5.23 -1.53
C ASP A 47 2.21 -4.84 -0.59
N ARG A 48 2.27 -3.54 -0.31
CA ARG A 48 3.31 -2.82 0.45
C ARG A 48 4.62 -2.61 -0.29
N TRP A 49 5.24 -1.48 0.01
CA TRP A 49 6.58 -1.11 -0.45
C TRP A 49 7.33 -0.35 0.66
N TYR A 50 8.32 0.49 0.32
CA TYR A 50 9.10 1.20 1.34
C TYR A 50 8.29 2.14 2.26
N PRO A 51 7.19 2.80 1.85
CA PRO A 51 6.45 3.68 2.76
C PRO A 51 5.79 2.93 3.93
N SER A 52 5.31 1.71 3.69
CA SER A 52 4.66 0.91 4.74
C SER A 52 5.66 0.52 5.83
N ASP A 53 6.89 0.20 5.45
CA ASP A 53 7.95 -0.15 6.38
C ASP A 53 8.37 1.06 7.23
N ALA A 54 8.44 2.24 6.60
CA ALA A 54 8.71 3.49 7.29
C ALA A 54 7.63 3.84 8.33
N ALA A 55 6.36 3.60 8.02
CA ALA A 55 5.25 3.81 8.95
C ALA A 55 5.30 2.91 10.20
N PHE A 56 6.01 1.78 10.13
CA PHE A 56 6.13 0.84 11.25
C PHE A 56 7.32 1.10 12.16
N ARG A 57 8.26 1.96 11.76
CA ARG A 57 9.45 2.27 12.58
C ARG A 57 9.09 3.20 13.73
N ARG A 58 9.79 3.02 14.86
CA ARG A 58 9.51 3.75 16.10
C ARG A 58 10.55 4.82 16.41
N MET A 59 11.79 4.58 16.03
CA MET A 59 12.95 5.39 16.39
C MET A 59 13.52 6.11 15.16
N VAL A 60 13.61 5.43 14.01
CA VAL A 60 14.07 6.05 12.75
C VAL A 60 12.93 6.88 12.14
N PRO A 61 13.14 8.18 11.85
CA PRO A 61 12.15 9.03 11.22
C PRO A 61 11.73 8.53 9.84
N PHE A 62 10.44 8.71 9.51
CA PHE A 62 9.88 8.28 8.22
C PHE A 62 10.65 8.85 7.02
N ALA A 63 10.94 10.15 7.05
CA ALA A 63 11.67 10.84 5.99
C ALA A 63 13.08 10.28 5.76
N GLU A 64 13.79 9.88 6.81
CA GLU A 64 15.13 9.27 6.68
C GLU A 64 15.06 7.91 5.98
N ILE A 65 14.01 7.12 6.24
CA ILE A 65 13.81 5.83 5.60
C ILE A 65 13.47 6.01 4.12
N LEU A 66 12.63 7.00 3.79
CA LEU A 66 12.33 7.35 2.40
C LEU A 66 13.61 7.76 1.66
N GLN A 67 14.38 8.66 2.25
CA GLN A 67 15.64 9.14 1.70
C GLN A 67 16.63 7.98 1.47
N LEU A 68 16.77 7.08 2.44
CA LEU A 68 17.59 5.87 2.31
C LEU A 68 17.18 5.00 1.11
N ASN A 69 15.88 4.82 0.86
CA ASN A 69 15.42 4.04 -0.29
C ASN A 69 15.74 4.76 -1.62
N ILE A 70 15.59 6.08 -1.67
CA ILE A 70 15.96 6.90 -2.84
C ILE A 70 17.45 6.77 -3.13
N GLU A 71 18.31 6.92 -2.12
CA GLU A 71 19.77 6.83 -2.25
C GLU A 71 20.24 5.45 -2.72
N ARG A 72 19.48 4.39 -2.38
CA ARG A 72 19.75 3.02 -2.84
C ARG A 72 19.18 2.73 -4.24
N ASN A 73 18.64 3.74 -4.93
CA ASN A 73 18.00 3.62 -6.24
C ASN A 73 16.84 2.60 -6.23
N VAL A 74 16.07 2.56 -5.13
CA VAL A 74 14.82 1.81 -5.08
C VAL A 74 13.83 2.48 -6.04
N ARG A 75 13.22 1.69 -6.93
CA ARG A 75 12.24 2.21 -7.89
C ARG A 75 11.01 2.73 -7.15
N MET A 76 10.66 3.98 -7.43
CA MET A 76 9.45 4.63 -6.94
C MET A 76 8.25 4.17 -7.77
N PRO A 77 7.16 3.70 -7.14
CA PRO A 77 5.89 3.45 -7.83
C PRO A 77 5.34 4.71 -8.49
N ASP A 78 4.77 4.54 -9.69
CA ASP A 78 4.08 5.61 -10.41
C ASP A 78 2.81 6.07 -9.67
N LEU A 79 2.19 5.16 -8.92
CA LEU A 79 1.00 5.41 -8.10
C LEU A 79 1.19 4.81 -6.71
N HIS A 80 0.97 5.62 -5.68
CA HIS A 80 0.92 5.20 -4.29
C HIS A 80 -0.51 5.32 -3.78
N VAL A 81 -1.05 4.20 -3.30
CA VAL A 81 -2.36 4.16 -2.65
C VAL A 81 -2.19 3.71 -1.20
N GLY A 82 -2.38 4.64 -0.28
CA GLY A 82 -2.47 4.36 1.14
C GLY A 82 -3.87 3.90 1.50
N VAL A 83 -4.07 2.59 1.63
CA VAL A 83 -5.32 2.03 2.14
C VAL A 83 -5.31 2.09 3.66
N VAL A 84 -6.20 2.92 4.22
CA VAL A 84 -6.27 3.20 5.65
C VAL A 84 -7.68 2.91 6.17
N THR A 85 -7.76 2.54 7.44
CA THR A 85 -9.01 2.37 8.19
C THR A 85 -8.81 3.00 9.56
N ALA A 86 -9.90 3.49 10.16
CA ALA A 86 -9.92 3.94 11.54
C ALA A 86 -9.21 2.90 12.44
N PRO A 87 -8.22 3.33 13.28
CA PRO A 87 -7.36 2.41 14.00
C PRO A 87 -8.14 1.42 14.89
N ASP A 88 -9.22 1.87 15.52
CA ASP A 88 -10.11 1.07 16.36
C ASP A 88 -10.83 -0.03 15.56
N ILE A 89 -11.36 0.30 14.39
CA ILE A 89 -12.01 -0.66 13.48
C ILE A 89 -10.98 -1.67 12.97
N SER A 90 -9.82 -1.20 12.49
CA SER A 90 -8.73 -2.05 12.02
C SER A 90 -8.23 -3.00 13.11
N TRP A 91 -8.05 -2.49 14.32
CA TRP A 91 -7.63 -3.26 15.49
C TRP A 91 -8.65 -4.33 15.87
N ALA A 92 -9.93 -3.97 15.94
CA ALA A 92 -11.02 -4.91 16.22
C ALA A 92 -11.08 -6.03 15.17
N ARG A 93 -10.98 -5.68 13.87
CA ARG A 93 -10.92 -6.65 12.77
C ARG A 93 -9.71 -7.59 12.90
N ALA A 94 -8.55 -7.07 13.29
CA ALA A 94 -7.34 -7.87 13.49
C ALA A 94 -7.46 -8.81 14.70
N ALA A 95 -7.99 -8.32 15.82
CA ALA A 95 -8.19 -9.09 17.05
C ALA A 95 -9.22 -10.22 16.88
N ALA A 96 -10.23 -10.04 16.03
CA ALA A 96 -11.27 -11.04 15.76
C ALA A 96 -10.81 -12.20 14.85
N ARG A 97 -9.61 -12.14 14.27
CA ARG A 97 -9.08 -13.21 13.41
C ARG A 97 -8.79 -14.47 14.24
N PRO A 98 -8.89 -15.69 13.67
CA PRO A 98 -8.54 -16.92 14.38
C PRO A 98 -7.11 -16.95 14.95
N ARG A 99 -6.19 -16.22 14.34
CA ARG A 99 -4.79 -16.07 14.77
C ARG A 99 -4.54 -14.84 15.65
N GLY A 100 -5.58 -14.09 16.00
CA GLY A 100 -5.48 -12.78 16.64
C GLY A 100 -4.66 -11.78 15.82
N LEU A 101 -4.01 -10.84 16.50
CA LEU A 101 -3.20 -9.80 15.88
C LEU A 101 -2.02 -10.35 15.05
N SER A 102 -1.41 -11.45 15.49
CA SER A 102 -0.26 -12.14 14.84
C SER A 102 0.83 -11.19 14.30
N SER A 103 1.09 -10.09 15.01
CA SER A 103 1.99 -9.02 14.57
C SER A 103 3.34 -9.10 15.29
N THR A 104 4.41 -8.90 14.54
CA THR A 104 5.80 -8.86 15.06
C THR A 104 6.31 -7.43 15.26
N VAL A 105 5.48 -6.42 14.98
CA VAL A 105 5.93 -5.00 14.95
C VAL A 105 5.02 -4.09 15.77
N ILE A 106 3.70 -4.31 15.71
CA ILE A 106 2.69 -3.61 16.50
C ILE A 106 2.12 -4.58 17.54
N HIS A 107 2.17 -4.23 18.82
CA HIS A 107 1.70 -5.07 19.91
C HIS A 107 0.56 -4.43 20.72
N LYS A 108 0.42 -3.11 20.64
CA LYS A 108 -0.62 -2.36 21.37
C LYS A 108 -1.45 -1.46 20.45
N LEU A 109 -2.67 -1.13 20.89
CA LEU A 109 -3.57 -0.26 20.14
C LEU A 109 -2.96 1.14 19.94
N GLU A 110 -2.25 1.66 20.94
CA GLU A 110 -1.62 2.98 20.87
C GLU A 110 -0.54 3.03 19.78
N GLU A 111 0.21 1.93 19.61
CA GLU A 111 1.20 1.78 18.56
C GLU A 111 0.53 1.72 17.18
N HIS A 112 -0.64 1.05 17.10
CA HIS A 112 -1.43 1.02 15.87
C HIS A 112 -1.99 2.40 15.50
N ILE A 113 -2.51 3.14 16.48
CA ILE A 113 -2.99 4.52 16.30
C ILE A 113 -1.85 5.41 15.81
N ALA A 114 -0.70 5.38 16.49
CA ALA A 114 0.45 6.20 16.12
C ALA A 114 0.96 5.90 14.70
N CYS A 115 1.07 4.61 14.35
CA CYS A 115 1.45 4.16 13.00
C CYS A 115 0.46 4.64 11.94
N THR A 116 -0.85 4.46 12.16
CA THR A 116 -1.88 4.90 11.22
C THR A 116 -1.85 6.41 11.01
N GLN A 117 -1.79 7.19 12.09
CA GLN A 117 -1.74 8.65 12.00
C GLN A 117 -0.45 9.16 11.33
N ALA A 118 0.69 8.52 11.60
CA ALA A 118 1.94 8.82 10.90
C ALA A 118 1.79 8.57 9.40
N PHE A 119 1.25 7.41 9.03
CA PHE A 119 1.07 7.08 7.62
C PHE A 119 0.10 8.02 6.90
N GLU A 120 -1.02 8.41 7.53
CA GLU A 120 -1.96 9.40 6.97
C GLU A 120 -1.30 10.77 6.74
N ARG A 121 -0.47 11.24 7.68
CA ARG A 121 0.29 12.49 7.50
C ARG A 121 1.22 12.40 6.30
N GLU A 122 1.92 11.28 6.14
CA GLU A 122 2.87 11.12 5.03
C GLU A 122 2.17 10.95 3.68
N ILE A 123 1.03 10.28 3.65
CA ILE A 123 0.16 10.25 2.45
C ILE A 123 -0.18 11.69 2.02
N ALA A 124 -0.60 12.54 2.95
CA ALA A 124 -0.93 13.94 2.66
C ALA A 124 0.30 14.75 2.22
N ASN A 125 1.43 14.60 2.91
CA ASN A 125 2.67 15.34 2.61
C ASN A 125 3.23 15.02 1.23
N HIS A 126 3.09 13.77 0.78
CA HIS A 126 3.64 13.31 -0.50
C HIS A 126 2.62 13.32 -1.65
N GLY A 127 1.38 13.77 -1.40
CA GLY A 127 0.31 13.77 -2.41
C GLY A 127 -0.08 12.36 -2.87
N TRP A 128 0.11 11.35 -2.03
CA TRP A 128 -0.33 9.98 -2.32
C TRP A 128 -1.84 9.87 -2.17
N ILE A 129 -2.44 8.88 -2.84
CA ILE A 129 -3.87 8.64 -2.76
C ILE A 129 -4.22 8.03 -1.40
N LEU A 130 -5.17 8.63 -0.69
CA LEU A 130 -5.79 8.05 0.49
C LEU A 130 -7.05 7.26 0.10
N CYS A 131 -7.03 5.95 0.34
CA CYS A 131 -8.20 5.08 0.17
C CYS A 131 -8.74 4.66 1.54
N ARG A 132 -10.00 4.99 1.83
CA ARG A 132 -10.67 4.66 3.09
C ARG A 132 -11.35 3.30 3.00
N ASN A 133 -11.11 2.43 3.98
CA ASN A 133 -11.62 1.05 3.99
C ASN A 133 -12.54 0.76 5.20
N GLU A 134 -13.23 1.78 5.69
CA GLU A 134 -14.34 1.64 6.64
C GLU A 134 -15.61 1.11 5.98
N GLY A 135 -15.85 1.51 4.73
CA GLY A 135 -17.03 1.16 3.93
C GLY A 135 -16.97 -0.26 3.36
N THR A 136 -17.60 -0.44 2.20
CA THR A 136 -17.62 -1.72 1.50
C THR A 136 -16.27 -1.99 0.83
N LEU A 137 -15.96 -3.27 0.61
CA LEU A 137 -14.76 -3.66 -0.15
C LEU A 137 -14.87 -3.17 -1.59
N GLU A 138 -16.07 -3.18 -2.14
CA GLU A 138 -16.42 -2.74 -3.48
C GLU A 138 -16.09 -1.26 -3.67
N ASP A 139 -16.50 -0.39 -2.75
CA ASP A 139 -16.21 1.06 -2.83
C ASP A 139 -14.71 1.34 -2.81
N ALA A 140 -13.98 0.71 -1.88
CA ALA A 140 -12.53 0.84 -1.80
C ALA A 140 -11.84 0.33 -3.08
N THR A 141 -12.28 -0.82 -3.59
CA THR A 141 -11.75 -1.42 -4.83
C THR A 141 -11.99 -0.50 -6.02
N MET A 142 -13.19 0.06 -6.15
CA MET A 142 -13.54 0.98 -7.23
C MET A 142 -12.71 2.27 -7.18
N GLN A 143 -12.42 2.79 -5.98
CA GLN A 143 -11.50 3.91 -5.82
C GLN A 143 -10.11 3.56 -6.34
N VAL A 144 -9.53 2.43 -5.93
CA VAL A 144 -8.19 2.01 -6.42
C VAL A 144 -8.15 1.84 -7.93
N ILE A 145 -9.17 1.19 -8.51
CA ILE A 145 -9.28 1.01 -9.96
C ILE A 145 -9.33 2.37 -10.68
N SER A 146 -10.14 3.30 -10.17
CA SER A 146 -10.25 4.65 -10.71
C SER A 146 -8.88 5.36 -10.75
N GLU A 147 -8.12 5.28 -9.67
CA GLU A 147 -6.81 5.93 -9.58
C GLU A 147 -5.75 5.26 -10.49
N ILE A 148 -5.82 3.94 -10.68
CA ILE A 148 -4.98 3.24 -11.66
C ILE A 148 -5.28 3.74 -13.07
N TYR A 149 -6.55 3.83 -13.47
CA TYR A 149 -6.91 4.34 -14.80
C TYR A 149 -6.53 5.80 -15.00
N SER A 150 -6.70 6.63 -13.96
CA SER A 150 -6.28 8.03 -13.96
C SER A 150 -4.77 8.16 -14.19
N ALA A 151 -3.96 7.37 -13.47
CA ALA A 151 -2.50 7.35 -13.63
C ALA A 151 -2.05 6.88 -15.02
N LEU A 152 -2.82 6.00 -15.67
CA LEU A 152 -2.57 5.57 -17.05
C LEU A 152 -3.01 6.60 -18.10
N GLY A 153 -3.64 7.71 -17.70
CA GLY A 153 -4.20 8.71 -18.62
C GLY A 153 -5.44 8.21 -19.37
N CYS A 154 -6.09 7.15 -18.91
CA CYS A 154 -7.35 6.68 -19.46
C CYS A 154 -8.50 7.45 -18.80
N PRO A 155 -9.29 8.25 -19.53
CA PRO A 155 -10.50 8.81 -18.96
C PRO A 155 -11.43 7.67 -18.57
N ILE A 156 -11.92 7.67 -17.33
CA ILE A 156 -12.99 6.78 -16.89
C ILE A 156 -14.25 7.27 -17.60
N GLY A 157 -14.44 6.79 -18.82
CA GLY A 157 -15.64 7.03 -19.62
C GLY A 157 -16.85 6.43 -18.92
N ILE A 158 -17.57 7.27 -18.19
CA ILE A 158 -19.03 7.38 -18.16
C ILE A 158 -19.78 6.18 -18.79
N GLY A 159 -20.40 5.33 -17.96
CA GLY A 159 -21.52 4.48 -18.39
C GLY A 159 -21.45 2.99 -18.08
N PHE A 160 -21.51 2.58 -16.81
CA PHE A 160 -22.23 1.34 -16.46
C PHE A 160 -23.73 1.66 -16.42
N ALA A 161 -24.32 1.89 -17.59
CA ALA A 161 -25.77 2.04 -17.74
C ALA A 161 -26.27 1.07 -18.82
N GLY A 162 -27.02 0.06 -18.39
CA GLY A 162 -28.05 -0.58 -19.21
C GLY A 162 -27.62 -1.70 -20.15
N SER A 163 -27.24 -2.86 -19.61
CA SER A 163 -27.52 -4.13 -20.28
C SER A 163 -28.98 -4.50 -20.00
N ASN A 164 -29.92 -3.85 -20.71
CA ASN A 164 -31.27 -4.39 -20.86
C ASN A 164 -31.27 -5.26 -22.12
N TYR A 165 -31.16 -6.57 -21.91
CA TYR A 165 -31.63 -7.56 -22.87
C TYR A 165 -33.14 -7.38 -23.07
N GLY A 166 -33.57 -7.11 -24.30
CA GLY A 166 -34.98 -6.90 -24.61
C GLY A 166 -35.25 -6.82 -26.11
N ASN A 167 -35.18 -7.97 -26.77
CA ASN A 167 -36.01 -8.46 -27.89
C ASN A 167 -36.81 -7.47 -28.77
N LEU A 168 -36.70 -7.68 -30.09
CA LEU A 168 -37.75 -7.70 -31.15
C LEU A 168 -37.17 -7.09 -32.44
N LEU A 169 -36.67 -7.93 -33.35
CA LEU A 169 -37.40 -8.50 -34.50
C LEU A 169 -37.86 -7.47 -35.55
N HIS A 170 -37.48 -7.82 -36.78
CA HIS A 170 -38.19 -7.66 -38.05
C HIS A 170 -37.91 -6.47 -38.98
N HIS A 171 -37.45 -6.90 -40.17
CA HIS A 171 -37.88 -6.51 -41.52
C HIS A 171 -37.33 -5.23 -42.19
N SER A 172 -36.46 -5.51 -43.17
CA SER A 172 -36.67 -5.26 -44.62
C SER A 172 -36.68 -3.84 -45.19
N LEU A 173 -35.83 -3.70 -46.23
CA LEU A 173 -36.00 -2.93 -47.47
C LEU A 173 -36.01 -1.40 -47.29
N THR A 174 -35.04 -0.65 -47.82
CA THR A 174 -34.72 -0.50 -49.26
C THR A 174 -33.32 0.08 -49.43
#